data_AF-A0A3D3TQJ7-F1
#
_entry.id   AF-A0A3D3TQJ7-F1
#
_cell.length_a   1.000
_cell.length_b   1.000
_cell.length_c   1.000
_cell.angle_alpha   90.00
_cell.angle_beta   90.00
_cell.angle_gamma   90.00
#
_symmetry.space_group_name_H-M   'P 1'
#
loop_
_entity.id
_entity.type
_entity.pdbx_description
1 polymer ?
#
loop_
_entity_poly.entity_id
_entity_poly.type
_entity_poly.pdbx_seq_one_letter_code
_entity_poly.pdbx_strand_id
1 'polypeptide(L)'
;MDNIIVVSIISLITATLRIATPLIFTSLGGVFSERSGVVNIGLEGMMTIGAFFAVYGTYITGSPVVGIVFALVAGGLLALIHAVLSIHLKSDQVISGTAINLFATALASFLIYILFNGKGGQTDLVTLLPYNLPQFIVNIPIIG
;
A
#
# COMPACT_ATOMS: atom_id res chain seq x y z
N MET A 1 -3.70 -21.53 -30.38
CA MET A 1 -4.46 -21.31 -29.12
C MET A 1 -3.59 -21.60 -27.90
N ASP A 2 -2.68 -22.57 -27.98
CA ASP A 2 -1.76 -22.94 -26.87
C ASP A 2 -0.87 -21.79 -26.38
N ASN A 3 -0.35 -20.95 -27.28
CA ASN A 3 0.48 -19.79 -26.90
C ASN A 3 -0.28 -18.75 -26.06
N ILE A 4 -1.59 -18.58 -26.27
CA ILE A 4 -2.40 -17.62 -25.50
C ILE A 4 -2.55 -18.12 -24.05
N ILE A 5 -2.76 -19.42 -23.87
CA ILE A 5 -2.86 -20.04 -22.55
C ILE A 5 -1.53 -19.91 -21.81
N VAL A 6 -0.41 -20.24 -22.46
CA VAL A 6 0.93 -20.12 -21.87
C VAL A 6 1.24 -18.67 -21.45
N VAL A 7 0.97 -17.69 -22.32
CA VAL A 7 1.18 -16.27 -22.00
C VAL A 7 0.28 -15.81 -20.85
N SER A 8 -0.96 -16.31 -20.78
CA SER A 8 -1.91 -15.98 -19.70
C SER A 8 -1.43 -16.53 -18.35
N ILE A 9 -0.92 -17.76 -18.33
CA ILE A 9 -0.37 -18.39 -17.13
C ILE A 9 0.87 -17.62 -16.64
N ILE A 10 1.79 -17.28 -17.54
CA ILE A 10 2.98 -16.49 -17.20
C ILE A 10 2.59 -15.12 -16.64
N SER A 11 1.60 -14.46 -17.24
CA SER A 11 1.10 -13.16 -16.79
C SER A 11 0.46 -13.25 -15.39
N LEU A 12 -0.34 -14.28 -15.14
CA LEU A 12 -0.94 -14.55 -13.83
C LEU A 12 0.13 -14.73 -12.76
N ILE A 13 1.12 -15.61 -13.01
CA ILE A 13 2.21 -15.86 -12.07
C ILE A 13 2.99 -14.58 -11.78
N THR A 14 3.29 -13.79 -12.81
CA THR A 14 4.02 -12.52 -12.67
C THR A 14 3.23 -11.51 -11.84
N ALA A 15 1.92 -11.41 -12.04
CA ALA A 15 1.05 -10.54 -11.25
C ALA A 15 0.95 -10.99 -9.79
N THR A 16 0.78 -12.30 -9.57
CA THR A 16 0.74 -12.90 -8.23
C THR A 16 2.02 -12.60 -7.44
N LEU A 17 3.19 -12.82 -8.04
CA LEU A 17 4.47 -12.53 -7.37
C LEU A 17 4.60 -11.04 -7.03
N ARG A 18 4.21 -10.16 -7.95
CA ARG A 18 4.27 -8.70 -7.75
C ARG A 18 3.38 -8.20 -6.62
N ILE A 19 2.18 -8.75 -6.49
CA ILE A 19 1.21 -8.37 -5.44
C ILE A 19 1.52 -9.08 -4.11
N ALA A 20 2.06 -10.30 -4.15
CA ALA A 20 2.42 -11.04 -2.95
C ALA A 20 3.49 -10.31 -2.11
N THR A 21 4.50 -9.70 -2.75
CA THR A 21 5.57 -8.99 -2.03
C THR A 21 5.06 -7.93 -1.06
N PRO A 22 4.27 -6.91 -1.48
CA PRO A 22 3.74 -5.92 -0.53
C PRO A 22 2.78 -6.55 0.48
N LEU A 23 1.98 -7.55 0.09
CA LEU A 23 1.06 -8.23 1.01
C LEU A 23 1.78 -8.98 2.13
N ILE A 24 2.96 -9.57 1.88
CA ILE A 24 3.79 -10.24 2.90
C ILE A 24 4.30 -9.23 3.94
N PHE A 25 4.72 -8.04 3.51
CA PHE A 25 5.13 -7.00 4.46
C PHE A 25 3.96 -6.50 5.30
N THR A 26 2.79 -6.32 4.68
CA THR A 26 1.57 -5.93 5.39
C THR A 26 1.11 -7.00 6.38
N SER A 27 1.17 -8.28 5.99
CA SER A 27 0.76 -9.39 6.86
C SER A 27 1.69 -9.56 8.06
N LEU A 28 2.99 -9.28 7.91
CA LEU A 28 3.93 -9.24 9.03
C LEU A 28 3.51 -8.21 10.09
N GLY A 29 3.05 -7.03 9.66
CA GLY A 29 2.44 -6.03 10.56
C GLY A 29 1.15 -6.52 11.24
N GLY A 30 0.34 -7.28 10.51
CA GLY A 30 -0.84 -7.95 11.04
C GLY A 30 -0.52 -8.95 12.14
N VAL A 31 0.52 -9.78 11.95
CA VAL A 31 0.99 -10.74 12.97
C VAL A 31 1.36 -10.01 14.27
N PHE A 32 2.05 -8.87 14.19
CA PHE A 32 2.35 -8.08 15.40
C PHE A 32 1.07 -7.57 16.08
N SER A 33 0.08 -7.13 15.31
CA SER A 33 -1.21 -6.67 15.84
C SER A 33 -1.94 -7.81 16.55
N GLU A 34 -2.05 -8.98 15.92
CA GLU A 34 -2.71 -10.15 16.51
C GLU A 34 -1.99 -10.66 17.76
N ARG A 35 -0.65 -10.63 17.77
CA ARG A 35 0.15 -10.97 18.96
C ARG A 35 -0.09 -10.03 20.14
N SER A 36 -0.54 -8.80 19.88
CA SER A 36 -0.97 -7.84 20.91
C SER A 36 -2.43 -7.97 21.33
N GLY A 37 -3.18 -8.91 20.74
CA GLY A 37 -4.60 -9.13 21.02
C GLY A 37 -5.54 -8.25 20.20
N VAL A 38 -5.05 -7.59 19.14
CA VAL A 38 -5.84 -6.76 18.24
C VAL A 38 -5.78 -7.33 16.82
N VAL A 39 -6.85 -8.00 16.40
CA VAL A 39 -7.05 -8.47 15.03
C VAL A 39 -7.26 -7.28 14.11
N ASN A 40 -6.43 -7.13 13.09
CA ASN A 40 -6.47 -5.98 12.20
C ASN A 40 -6.84 -6.40 10.77
N ILE A 41 -8.14 -6.47 10.50
CA ILE A 41 -8.68 -6.72 9.14
C ILE A 41 -8.60 -5.45 8.26
N GLY A 42 -8.34 -4.28 8.86
CA GLY A 42 -8.26 -2.97 8.19
C GLY A 42 -6.94 -2.69 7.46
N LEU A 43 -6.04 -3.67 7.37
CA LEU A 43 -4.69 -3.49 6.80
C LEU A 43 -4.71 -3.10 5.33
N GLU A 44 -5.67 -3.57 4.54
CA GLU A 44 -5.81 -3.23 3.13
C GLU A 44 -6.10 -1.73 2.95
N GLY A 45 -6.96 -1.17 3.79
CA GLY A 45 -7.27 0.25 3.82
C GLY A 45 -6.08 1.09 4.28
N MET A 46 -5.36 0.64 5.31
CA MET A 46 -4.13 1.30 5.78
C MET A 46 -3.06 1.32 4.67
N MET A 47 -2.90 0.22 3.94
CA MET A 47 -1.99 0.12 2.79
C MET A 47 -2.42 1.05 1.66
N THR A 48 -3.72 1.11 1.35
CA THR A 48 -4.28 1.98 0.30
C THR A 48 -4.05 3.47 0.60
N ILE A 49 -4.33 3.91 1.82
CA ILE A 49 -4.09 5.29 2.25
C ILE A 49 -2.60 5.60 2.31
N GLY A 50 -1.77 4.68 2.82
CA GLY A 50 -0.32 4.82 2.80
C GLY A 50 0.22 5.01 1.38
N ALA A 51 -0.22 4.19 0.43
CA ALA A 51 0.17 4.30 -0.97
C ALA A 51 -0.23 5.65 -1.58
N PHE A 52 -1.46 6.11 -1.34
CA PHE A 52 -1.92 7.42 -1.81
C PHE A 52 -1.04 8.56 -1.26
N PHE A 53 -0.81 8.61 0.05
CA PHE A 53 -0.02 9.68 0.67
C PHE A 53 1.48 9.58 0.35
N ALA A 54 2.02 8.40 0.04
CA ALA A 54 3.37 8.27 -0.52
C ALA A 54 3.50 8.99 -1.85
N VAL A 55 2.56 8.74 -2.77
CA VAL A 55 2.55 9.39 -4.08
C VAL A 55 2.32 10.89 -3.93
N TYR A 56 1.34 11.29 -3.13
CA TYR A 56 1.04 12.71 -2.90
C TYR A 56 2.23 13.47 -2.28
N GLY A 57 2.85 12.92 -1.24
CA GLY A 57 4.02 13.51 -0.59
C GLY A 57 5.22 13.63 -1.55
N THR A 58 5.45 12.60 -2.37
CA THR A 58 6.48 12.63 -3.41
C THR A 58 6.15 13.67 -4.48
N TYR A 59 4.89 13.78 -4.89
CA TYR A 59 4.43 14.72 -5.91
C TYR A 59 4.66 16.18 -5.50
N ILE A 60 4.35 16.55 -4.26
CA ILE A 60 4.50 17.93 -3.79
C ILE A 60 5.94 18.31 -3.42
N THR A 61 6.78 17.34 -3.05
CA THR A 61 8.15 17.60 -2.56
C THR A 61 9.25 17.23 -3.56
N GLY A 62 8.95 16.40 -4.56
CA GLY A 62 9.92 15.79 -5.45
C GLY A 62 10.79 14.70 -4.80
N SER A 63 10.62 14.40 -3.51
CA SER A 63 11.46 13.45 -2.78
C SER A 63 10.69 12.18 -2.40
N PRO A 64 11.09 11.00 -2.93
CA PRO A 64 10.47 9.72 -2.57
C PRO A 64 10.57 9.40 -1.07
N VAL A 65 11.65 9.84 -0.42
CA VAL A 65 11.88 9.63 1.01
C VAL A 65 10.84 10.38 1.84
N VAL A 66 10.48 11.61 1.42
CA VAL A 66 9.42 12.37 2.09
C VAL A 66 8.06 11.69 1.86
N GLY A 67 7.83 11.12 0.68
CA GLY A 67 6.66 10.27 0.43
C GLY A 67 6.53 9.12 1.42
N ILE A 68 7.62 8.41 1.73
CA ILE A 68 7.60 7.34 2.74
C ILE A 68 7.15 7.86 4.10
N VAL A 69 7.64 9.03 4.53
CA VAL A 69 7.22 9.64 5.81
C VAL A 69 5.73 9.95 5.80
N PHE A 70 5.21 10.51 4.71
CA PHE A 70 3.77 10.77 4.56
C PHE A 70 2.93 9.49 4.66
N ALA A 71 3.37 8.41 4.03
CA ALA A 71 2.70 7.11 4.11
C ALA A 71 2.70 6.54 5.53
N LEU A 72 3.83 6.61 6.24
CA LEU A 72 3.94 6.15 7.63
C LEU A 72 3.00 6.91 8.54
N VAL A 73 2.94 8.24 8.41
CA VAL A 73 2.04 9.07 9.21
C VAL A 73 0.58 8.77 8.89
N ALA A 74 0.20 8.73 7.61
CA ALA A 74 -1.19 8.50 7.21
C ALA A 74 -1.69 7.09 7.59
N GLY A 75 -0.88 6.05 7.34
CA GLY A 75 -1.19 4.68 7.75
C GLY A 75 -1.24 4.54 9.28
N GLY A 76 -0.31 5.17 9.98
CA GLY A 76 -0.27 5.21 11.45
C GLY A 76 -1.50 5.89 12.06
N LEU A 77 -2.02 6.95 11.44
CA LEU A 77 -3.25 7.61 11.88
C LEU A 77 -4.47 6.69 11.73
N LEU A 78 -4.61 5.94 10.63
CA LEU A 78 -5.69 4.96 10.51
C LEU A 78 -5.53 3.80 11.48
N ALA A 79 -4.31 3.32 11.70
CA ALA A 79 -4.02 2.32 12.73
C ALA A 79 -4.37 2.83 14.14
N LEU A 80 -4.12 4.10 14.44
CA LEU A 80 -4.49 4.74 15.69
C LEU A 80 -6.02 4.77 15.87
N ILE A 81 -6.77 5.13 14.82
CA ILE A 81 -8.24 5.09 14.85
C ILE A 81 -8.71 3.66 15.16
N HIS A 82 -8.18 2.66 14.47
CA HIS A 82 -8.51 1.26 14.74
C HIS A 82 -8.19 0.87 16.19
N ALA A 83 -7.02 1.25 16.70
CA ALA A 83 -6.60 0.96 18.06
C ALA A 83 -7.51 1.63 19.11
N VAL A 84 -7.95 2.87 18.90
CA VAL A 84 -8.90 3.54 19.80
C VAL A 84 -10.24 2.83 19.81
N LEU A 85 -10.78 2.48 18.62
CA LEU A 85 -12.04 1.76 18.49
C LEU A 85 -11.96 0.38 19.18
N SER A 86 -10.89 -0.38 18.91
CA SER A 86 -10.70 -1.74 19.41
C SER A 86 -10.35 -1.82 20.90
N ILE A 87 -9.49 -0.93 21.39
CA ILE A 87 -8.94 -1.00 22.76
C ILE A 87 -9.78 -0.19 23.75
N HIS A 88 -10.09 1.08 23.42
CA HIS A 88 -10.79 1.98 24.35
C HIS A 88 -12.29 1.79 24.28
N LEU A 89 -12.85 1.71 23.07
CA LEU A 89 -14.29 1.57 22.86
C LEU A 89 -14.76 0.12 22.81
N LYS A 90 -13.83 -0.85 22.76
CA LYS A 90 -14.11 -2.29 22.73
C LYS A 90 -15.08 -2.68 21.60
N SER A 91 -14.96 -2.00 20.47
CA SER A 91 -15.78 -2.31 19.30
C SER A 91 -15.38 -3.67 18.71
N ASP A 92 -16.30 -4.28 17.96
CA ASP A 92 -15.97 -5.43 17.12
C ASP A 92 -14.87 -5.04 16.11
N GLN A 93 -13.76 -5.76 16.15
CA GLN A 93 -12.55 -5.45 15.37
C GLN A 93 -12.75 -5.77 13.88
N VAL A 94 -13.64 -6.71 13.55
CA VAL A 94 -14.01 -7.02 12.16
C VAL A 94 -14.84 -5.88 11.58
N ILE A 95 -15.78 -5.33 12.35
CA ILE A 95 -16.59 -4.18 11.92
C ILE A 95 -15.69 -2.94 11.74
N SER A 96 -14.83 -2.64 12.70
CA SER A 96 -13.90 -1.51 12.60
C SER A 96 -12.94 -1.67 11.41
N GLY A 97 -12.36 -2.86 11.22
CA GLY A 97 -11.43 -3.14 10.13
C GLY A 97 -12.08 -3.04 8.75
N THR A 98 -13.27 -3.62 8.58
CA THR A 98 -14.01 -3.53 7.31
C THR A 98 -14.45 -2.10 6.99
N ALA A 99 -14.87 -1.33 8.00
CA ALA A 99 -15.17 0.10 7.85
C ALA A 99 -13.94 0.91 7.41
N ILE A 100 -12.76 0.61 7.97
CA ILE A 100 -11.50 1.24 7.57
C ILE A 100 -11.16 0.92 6.11
N ASN A 101 -11.31 -0.33 5.66
CA ASN A 101 -11.04 -0.70 4.26
C ASN A 101 -11.94 0.06 3.28
N LEU A 102 -13.24 0.14 3.58
CA LEU A 102 -14.21 0.86 2.75
C LEU A 102 -13.93 2.36 2.73
N PHE A 103 -13.70 2.96 3.92
CA PHE A 103 -13.39 4.37 4.07
C PHE A 103 -12.11 4.74 3.32
N ALA A 104 -11.04 3.95 3.49
CA ALA A 104 -9.76 4.17 2.85
C ALA A 104 -9.87 4.18 1.31
N THR A 105 -10.58 3.20 0.75
CA THR A 105 -10.76 3.08 -0.70
C THR A 105 -11.55 4.25 -1.26
N ALA A 106 -12.63 4.63 -0.59
CA ALA A 106 -13.46 5.78 -0.99
C ALA A 106 -12.69 7.10 -0.86
N LEU A 107 -11.99 7.30 0.25
CA LEU A 107 -11.21 8.51 0.50
C LEU A 107 -10.07 8.66 -0.51
N ALA A 108 -9.30 7.60 -0.77
CA ALA A 108 -8.22 7.64 -1.75
C ALA A 108 -8.75 8.00 -3.15
N SER A 109 -9.85 7.36 -3.58
CA SER A 109 -10.47 7.64 -4.88
C SER A 109 -10.97 9.09 -4.97
N PHE A 110 -11.60 9.59 -3.92
CA PHE A 110 -12.09 10.96 -3.83
C PHE A 110 -10.95 11.99 -3.86
N LEU A 111 -9.88 11.76 -3.09
CA LEU A 111 -8.72 12.63 -3.05
C LEU A 111 -7.99 12.67 -4.38
N ILE A 112 -7.86 11.52 -5.07
CA ILE A 112 -7.31 11.46 -6.42
C ILE A 112 -8.13 12.36 -7.36
N TYR A 113 -9.45 12.23 -7.34
CA TYR A 113 -10.34 13.01 -8.20
C TYR A 113 -10.16 14.52 -8.00
N ILE A 114 -10.10 14.97 -6.74
CA ILE A 114 -9.96 16.39 -6.39
C ILE A 114 -8.56 16.93 -6.70
N LEU A 115 -7.51 16.21 -6.30
CA LEU A 115 -6.13 16.72 -6.34
C LEU A 115 -5.48 16.59 -7.71
N PHE A 116 -5.98 15.67 -8.56
CA PHE A 116 -5.43 15.41 -9.88
C PHE A 116 -6.44 15.70 -11.00
N ASN A 117 -7.38 16.63 -10.77
CA ASN A 117 -8.32 17.15 -11.77
C ASN A 117 -9.07 16.06 -12.55
N GLY A 118 -9.55 15.02 -11.86
CA GLY A 118 -10.31 13.94 -12.48
C GLY A 118 -9.49 12.98 -13.36
N LYS A 119 -8.15 13.08 -13.39
CA LYS A 119 -7.30 12.00 -13.91
C LYS A 119 -7.47 10.81 -12.97
N GLY A 120 -8.25 9.81 -13.38
CA GLY A 120 -8.72 8.69 -12.56
C GLY A 120 -7.63 7.74 -12.05
N GLY A 121 -6.67 8.25 -11.27
CA GLY A 121 -5.62 7.47 -10.61
C GLY A 121 -4.54 6.93 -11.55
N GLN A 122 -4.54 7.32 -12.83
CA GLN A 122 -3.50 6.92 -13.76
C GLN A 122 -2.44 8.00 -13.87
N THR A 123 -1.22 7.62 -13.50
CA THR A 123 0.00 8.40 -13.73
C THR A 123 0.78 7.76 -14.87
N ASP A 124 1.64 8.54 -15.53
CA ASP A 124 2.52 7.99 -16.56
C ASP A 124 3.43 6.92 -15.95
N LEU A 125 3.74 5.88 -16.74
CA LEU A 125 4.61 4.80 -16.29
C LEU A 125 5.98 5.36 -15.91
N VAL A 126 6.35 5.19 -14.63
CA VAL A 126 7.69 5.53 -14.14
C VAL A 126 8.66 4.42 -14.58
N THR A 127 9.37 4.67 -15.67
CA THR A 127 10.31 3.70 -16.28
C THR A 127 11.64 3.58 -15.53
N LEU A 128 12.01 4.59 -14.74
CA LEU A 128 13.28 4.67 -14.02
C LEU A 128 13.09 5.36 -12.67
N LEU A 129 13.85 4.94 -11.65
CA LEU A 129 13.94 5.68 -10.40
C LEU A 129 14.62 7.04 -10.68
N PRO A 130 14.13 8.16 -10.12
CA PRO A 130 14.73 9.48 -10.32
C PRO A 130 16.10 9.64 -9.64
N TYR A 131 16.61 8.59 -8.99
CA TYR A 131 17.87 8.59 -8.28
C TYR A 131 18.86 7.61 -8.93
N ASN A 132 20.14 8.02 -8.99
CA ASN A 132 21.20 7.12 -9.40
C ASN A 132 21.31 5.98 -8.38
N LEU A 133 21.08 4.75 -8.83
CA LEU A 133 21.31 3.56 -8.00
C LEU A 133 22.77 3.58 -7.50
N PRO A 134 23.00 3.40 -6.19
CA PRO A 134 24.34 3.19 -5.66
C PRO A 134 24.99 2.03 -6.43
N GLN A 135 26.24 2.21 -6.88
CA GLN A 135 26.90 1.18 -7.72
C GLN A 135 26.95 -0.20 -7.06
N PHE A 136 26.95 -0.25 -5.73
CA PHE A 136 26.89 -1.51 -4.99
C PHE A 136 25.59 -2.30 -5.25
N ILE A 137 24.45 -1.62 -5.44
CA ILE A 137 23.15 -2.26 -5.72
C ILE A 137 23.08 -2.79 -7.15
N VAL A 138 23.72 -2.10 -8.09
CA VAL A 138 23.79 -2.51 -9.51
C VAL A 138 24.51 -3.84 -9.68
N ASN A 139 25.48 -4.13 -8.80
CA ASN A 139 26.29 -5.35 -8.86
C ASN A 139 25.71 -6.53 -8.06
N ILE A 140 24.55 -6.38 -7.41
CA ILE A 140 23.92 -7.49 -6.70
C ILE A 140 23.32 -8.44 -7.75
N PRO A 141 23.71 -9.73 -7.76
CA PRO A 141 23.14 -10.69 -8.70
C PRO A 141 21.62 -10.80 -8.48
N ILE A 142 20.86 -10.78 -9.57
CA ILE A 142 19.38 -10.81 -9.59
C ILE A 142 18.84 -12.11 -8.97
N ILE A 143 19.68 -13.14 -8.91
CA ILE A 143 19.45 -14.40 -8.20
C ILE A 143 20.64 -14.56 -7.25
N GLY A 144 20.37 -14.44 -5.95
CA GLY A 144 21.23 -14.93 -4.89
C GLY A 144 20.74 -16.29 -4.42
#